data_AF-A0A954EKC0-F1
#
_entry.id   AF-A0A954EKC0-F1
#
_cell.length_a   1.000
_cell.length_b   1.000
_cell.length_c   1.000
_cell.angle_alpha   90.00
_cell.angle_beta   90.00
_cell.angle_gamma   90.00
#
_symmetry.space_group_name_H-M   'P 1'
#
loop_
_entity.id
_entity.type
_entity.pdbx_description
1 polymer ?
#
loop_
_entity_poly.entity_id
_entity_poly.type
_entity_poly.pdbx_seq_one_letter_code
_entity_poly.pdbx_strand_id
1 'polypeptide(L)'
;MFAHPRPFVMALALALLSCHSMLQAAEPLEYNRDVRPVLADTCFKCPGPDSAARKAELRLDQREAAVESGAIAPGKSDESGIIARILSADPDELMPPPDSHKE
;
A
#
# COMPACT_ATOMS: atom_id res chain seq x y z
N MET A 1 -61.26 -7.29 3.28
CA MET A 1 -60.67 -6.94 4.58
C MET A 1 -59.15 -6.90 4.41
N PHE A 2 -58.59 -5.77 3.97
CA PHE A 2 -57.15 -5.59 3.85
C PHE A 2 -56.71 -4.65 4.97
N ALA A 3 -55.98 -5.17 5.94
CA ALA A 3 -55.41 -4.38 7.04
C ALA A 3 -54.28 -3.52 6.49
N HIS A 4 -54.48 -2.20 6.42
CA HIS A 4 -53.39 -1.27 6.14
C HIS A 4 -52.48 -1.15 7.37
N PRO A 5 -51.17 -1.42 7.25
CA PRO A 5 -50.24 -1.23 8.35
C PRO A 5 -50.12 0.27 8.67
N ARG A 6 -49.96 0.60 9.96
CA ARG A 6 -49.85 1.98 10.46
C ARG A 6 -48.61 2.66 9.85
N PRO A 7 -48.69 3.92 9.37
CA PRO A 7 -47.59 4.61 8.67
C PRO A 7 -46.31 4.71 9.51
N PHE A 8 -46.45 4.68 10.84
CA PHE A 8 -45.35 4.70 11.80
C PHE A 8 -44.46 3.44 11.75
N VAL A 9 -45.06 2.27 11.48
CA VAL A 9 -44.33 0.99 11.37
C VAL A 9 -43.53 0.93 10.06
N MET A 10 -44.07 1.54 9.01
CA MET A 10 -43.43 1.62 7.69
C MET A 10 -42.22 2.57 7.69
N ALA A 11 -42.30 3.70 8.40
CA ALA A 11 -41.20 4.66 8.53
C ALA A 11 -40.02 4.13 9.36
N LEU A 12 -40.30 3.38 10.43
CA LEU A 12 -39.26 2.76 11.28
C LEU A 12 -38.51 1.64 10.53
N ALA A 13 -39.21 0.85 9.72
CA ALA A 13 -38.60 -0.20 8.88
C ALA A 13 -37.70 0.39 7.77
N LEU A 14 -38.07 1.55 7.20
CA LEU A 14 -37.29 2.22 6.17
C LEU A 14 -36.00 2.85 6.72
N ALA A 15 -36.03 3.37 7.95
CA ALA A 15 -34.86 3.91 8.66
C ALA A 15 -33.85 2.82 9.06
N LEU A 16 -34.32 1.61 9.38
CA LEU A 16 -33.45 0.46 9.68
C LEU A 16 -32.77 -0.12 8.42
N LEU A 17 -33.42 -0.01 7.26
CA LEU A 17 -32.85 -0.44 5.97
C LEU A 17 -31.74 0.50 5.47
N SER A 18 -31.80 1.79 5.82
CA SER A 18 -30.80 2.79 5.39
C SER A 18 -29.49 2.73 6.19
N CYS A 19 -29.47 2.02 7.33
CA CYS A 19 -28.28 1.87 8.18
C CYS A 19 -27.38 0.68 7.78
N HIS A 20 -27.86 -0.24 6.93
CA HIS A 20 -27.13 -1.46 6.55
C HIS A 20 -26.01 -1.23 5.52
N SER A 21 -25.97 -0.08 4.85
CA SER A 21 -25.08 0.13 3.69
C SER A 21 -23.65 0.57 4.02
N MET A 22 -23.25 0.63 5.29
CA MET A 22 -21.94 1.19 5.70
C MET A 22 -20.86 0.17 6.08
N LEU A 23 -21.13 -1.13 6.01
CA LEU A 23 -20.13 -2.15 6.34
C LEU A 23 -19.50 -2.73 5.07
N GLN A 24 -18.78 -1.90 4.32
CA GLN A 24 -17.93 -2.37 3.22
C GLN A 24 -16.59 -2.83 3.81
N ALA A 25 -16.30 -4.13 3.73
CA ALA A 25 -14.98 -4.65 4.09
C ALA A 25 -13.92 -4.06 3.14
N ALA A 26 -12.76 -3.68 3.68
CA ALA A 26 -11.64 -3.27 2.85
C ALA A 26 -11.26 -4.43 1.92
N GLU A 27 -11.09 -4.13 0.63
CA GLU A 27 -10.63 -5.13 -0.32
C GLU A 27 -9.22 -5.63 0.07
N PRO A 28 -8.89 -6.89 -0.19
CA PRO A 28 -7.54 -7.39 -0.02
C PRO A 28 -6.53 -6.54 -0.80
N LEU A 29 -5.35 -6.33 -0.20
CA LEU A 29 -4.25 -5.67 -0.88
C LEU A 29 -3.67 -6.58 -1.97
N GLU A 30 -3.51 -6.02 -3.16
CA GLU A 30 -2.89 -6.70 -4.29
C GLU A 30 -1.60 -5.98 -4.69
N TYR A 31 -0.48 -6.71 -4.72
CA TYR A 31 0.84 -6.12 -5.01
C TYR A 31 0.86 -5.31 -6.31
N ASN A 32 0.32 -5.85 -7.41
CA ASN A 32 0.38 -5.18 -8.71
C ASN A 32 -0.51 -3.93 -8.80
N ARG A 33 -1.61 -3.89 -8.04
CA ARG A 33 -2.55 -2.76 -8.03
C ARG A 33 -2.13 -1.69 -7.03
N ASP A 34 -1.73 -2.10 -5.84
CA ASP A 34 -1.61 -1.21 -4.67
C ASP A 34 -0.15 -0.85 -4.32
N VAL A 35 0.82 -1.73 -4.60
CA VAL A 35 2.22 -1.55 -4.13
C VAL A 35 3.17 -1.24 -5.27
N ARG A 36 3.11 -2.02 -6.35
CA ARG A 36 4.04 -1.91 -7.49
C ARG A 36 4.01 -0.52 -8.15
N PRO A 37 2.87 0.17 -8.33
CA PRO A 37 2.87 1.50 -8.91
C PRO A 37 3.64 2.52 -8.06
N VAL A 38 3.54 2.43 -6.73
CA VAL A 38 4.27 3.28 -5.78
C VAL A 38 5.78 3.02 -5.89
N LEU A 39 6.20 1.76 -5.85
CA LEU A 39 7.61 1.41 -5.97
C LEU A 39 8.19 1.76 -7.36
N ALA A 40 7.39 1.66 -8.41
CA ALA A 40 7.81 1.99 -9.76
C ALA A 40 8.03 3.49 -9.98
N ASP A 41 7.16 4.35 -9.42
CA ASP A 41 7.32 5.80 -9.55
C ASP A 41 8.50 6.32 -8.74
N THR A 42 8.71 5.76 -7.56
CA THR A 42 9.60 6.35 -6.55
C THR A 42 10.93 5.60 -6.40
N CYS A 43 10.93 4.26 -6.39
CA CYS A 43 12.10 3.47 -5.99
C CYS A 43 12.85 2.83 -7.18
N PHE A 44 12.15 2.28 -8.18
CA PHE A 44 12.81 1.50 -9.24
C PHE A 44 13.70 2.31 -10.20
N LYS A 45 13.75 3.64 -10.05
CA LYS A 45 14.68 4.49 -10.80
C LYS A 45 16.13 4.31 -10.38
N CYS A 46 16.38 3.96 -9.11
CA CYS A 46 17.74 3.84 -8.58
C CYS A 46 18.10 2.38 -8.25
N PRO A 47 17.42 1.65 -7.36
CA PRO A 47 17.63 0.20 -7.25
C PRO A 47 16.63 -0.62 -8.09
N GLY A 48 16.54 -0.39 -9.41
CA GLY A 48 15.60 -1.11 -10.27
C GLY A 48 16.20 -1.67 -11.57
N PRO A 49 15.39 -1.85 -12.63
CA PRO A 49 15.77 -2.66 -13.78
C PRO A 49 16.86 -2.03 -14.63
N ASP A 50 16.91 -0.70 -14.73
CA ASP A 50 17.95 0.00 -15.49
C ASP A 50 19.32 -0.19 -14.85
N SER A 51 20.22 -0.89 -15.55
CA SER A 51 21.58 -1.13 -15.07
C SER A 51 22.43 0.14 -15.03
N ALA A 52 22.15 1.13 -15.88
CA ALA A 52 22.95 2.36 -15.95
C ALA A 52 22.68 3.28 -14.74
N ALA A 53 21.43 3.32 -14.27
CA ALA A 53 21.03 4.07 -13.08
C ALA A 53 21.14 3.26 -11.77
N ARG A 54 21.51 1.97 -11.85
CA ARG A 54 21.42 1.05 -10.71
C ARG A 54 22.39 1.41 -9.58
N LYS A 55 21.86 1.64 -8.38
CA LYS A 55 22.65 1.84 -7.16
C LYS A 55 22.72 0.57 -6.31
N ALA A 56 23.84 0.39 -5.60
CA ALA A 56 24.10 -0.71 -4.66
C ALA A 56 23.93 -2.13 -5.25
N GLU A 57 24.04 -2.27 -6.58
CA GLU A 57 23.79 -3.51 -7.32
C GLU A 57 22.43 -4.17 -7.03
N LEU A 58 21.51 -3.42 -6.40
CA LEU A 58 20.25 -3.92 -5.89
C LEU A 58 19.18 -3.93 -6.99
N ARG A 59 18.44 -5.04 -7.06
CA ARG A 59 17.25 -5.21 -7.90
C ARG A 59 16.01 -5.28 -7.03
N LEU A 60 15.53 -4.13 -6.55
CA LEU A 60 14.33 -4.05 -5.72
C LEU A 60 13.06 -4.47 -6.50
N ASP A 61 13.09 -4.38 -7.82
CA ASP A 61 12.02 -4.81 -8.72
C ASP A 61 11.86 -6.34 -8.83
N GLN A 62 12.88 -7.10 -8.39
CA GLN A 62 12.87 -8.56 -8.40
C GLN A 62 12.73 -9.09 -6.98
N ARG A 63 11.73 -9.95 -6.74
CA ARG A 63 11.42 -10.48 -5.40
C ARG A 63 12.64 -11.17 -4.79
N GLU A 64 13.27 -12.06 -5.53
CA GLU A 64 14.36 -12.91 -5.06
C GLU A 64 15.53 -12.04 -4.61
N ALA A 65 15.96 -11.10 -5.44
CA ALA A 65 17.05 -10.18 -5.13
C ALA A 65 16.72 -9.22 -3.96
N ALA A 66 15.47 -8.73 -3.88
CA ALA A 66 15.04 -7.88 -2.78
C ALA A 66 15.00 -8.62 -1.43
N VAL A 67 14.68 -9.92 -1.44
CA VAL A 67 14.69 -10.77 -0.25
C VAL A 67 16.11 -11.16 0.14
N GLU A 68 16.93 -11.60 -0.82
CA GLU A 68 18.33 -12.01 -0.58
C GLU A 68 19.19 -10.86 -0.03
N SER A 69 18.95 -9.63 -0.50
CA SER A 69 19.64 -8.43 0.00
C SER A 69 19.15 -7.94 1.36
N GLY A 70 18.04 -8.50 1.89
CA GLY A 70 17.39 -8.00 3.11
C GLY A 70 16.65 -6.66 2.91
N ALA A 71 16.50 -6.17 1.68
CA ALA A 71 15.68 -4.99 1.40
C ALA A 71 14.21 -5.23 1.77
N ILE A 72 13.71 -6.45 1.57
CA ILE A 72 12.37 -6.88 1.96
C ILE A 72 12.46 -8.17 2.78
N ALA A 73 11.92 -8.14 4.01
CA ALA A 73 11.74 -9.31 4.86
C ALA A 73 10.25 -9.76 4.81
N PRO A 74 9.92 -10.88 4.14
CA PRO A 74 8.53 -11.30 3.97
C PRO A 74 7.82 -11.54 5.31
N GLY A 75 6.67 -10.90 5.51
CA GLY A 75 5.86 -11.01 6.74
C GLY A 75 6.41 -10.21 7.93
N LYS A 76 7.53 -9.51 7.77
CA LYS A 76 8.21 -8.76 8.84
C LYS A 76 8.64 -7.38 8.33
N SER A 77 7.68 -6.47 8.23
CA SER A 77 7.93 -5.14 7.67
C SER A 77 8.97 -4.33 8.47
N ASP A 78 9.00 -4.53 9.78
CA ASP A 78 9.95 -3.92 10.72
C ASP A 78 11.40 -4.38 10.50
N GLU A 79 11.61 -5.62 10.04
CA GLU A 79 12.93 -6.15 9.67
C GLU A 79 13.33 -5.80 8.23
N SER A 80 12.47 -5.14 7.45
CA SER A 80 12.74 -4.83 6.04
C SER A 80 13.62 -3.59 5.87
N GLY A 81 14.77 -3.74 5.22
CA GLY A 81 15.72 -2.64 5.02
C GLY A 81 15.15 -1.45 4.23
N ILE A 82 14.13 -1.64 3.40
CA ILE A 82 13.44 -0.55 2.71
C ILE A 82 12.68 0.36 3.69
N ILE A 83 12.05 -0.21 4.73
CA ILE A 83 11.28 0.55 5.72
C ILE A 83 12.23 1.38 6.59
N ALA A 84 13.36 0.82 6.99
CA ALA A 84 14.40 1.55 7.70
C ALA A 84 14.88 2.78 6.92
N ARG A 85 15.05 2.65 5.60
CA ARG A 85 15.48 3.76 4.73
C ARG A 85 14.40 4.80 4.48
N ILE A 86 13.13 4.39 4.37
CA ILE A 86 12.00 5.34 4.23
C ILE A 86 11.83 6.17 5.49
N LEU A 87 12.11 5.59 6.67
CA LEU A 87 11.93 6.24 7.97
C LEU A 87 13.22 6.83 8.55
N SER A 88 14.33 6.79 7.80
CA SER A 88 15.63 7.27 8.31
C SER A 88 15.61 8.79 8.48
N ALA A 89 16.29 9.27 9.53
CA ALA A 89 16.54 10.70 9.71
C ALA A 89 17.88 11.14 9.07
N ASP A 90 18.71 10.18 8.66
CA ASP A 90 19.98 10.45 7.99
C ASP A 90 19.72 10.68 6.48
N PRO A 91 20.01 11.87 5.94
CA PRO A 91 19.79 12.17 4.52
C PRO A 91 20.61 11.28 3.57
N ASP A 92 21.71 10.68 4.02
CA ASP A 92 22.53 9.78 3.21
C ASP A 92 21.94 8.35 3.15
N GLU A 93 21.13 7.98 4.14
CA GLU A 93 20.42 6.70 4.17
C GLU A 93 18.96 6.79 3.70
N LEU A 94 18.35 7.97 3.80
CA LEU A 94 16.97 8.22 3.46
C LEU A 94 16.70 7.88 1.99
N MET A 95 15.66 7.06 1.77
CA MET A 95 15.17 6.74 0.43
C MET A 95 13.69 7.13 0.32
N PRO A 96 13.30 7.93 -0.69
CA PRO A 96 14.15 8.45 -1.76
C PRO A 96 15.16 9.50 -1.27
N PRO A 97 16.32 9.63 -1.95
CA PRO A 97 17.26 10.70 -1.63
C PRO A 97 16.61 12.08 -1.78
N PRO A 98 16.91 13.08 -0.93
CA PRO A 98 16.30 14.42 -1.00
C PRO A 98 16.50 15.14 -2.34
N ASP A 99 17.59 14.83 -3.05
CA ASP A 99 17.92 15.39 -4.37
C ASP A 99 17.16 14.73 -5.53
N SER A 100 16.42 13.64 -5.26
CA SER A 100 15.65 12.92 -6.29
C SER A 100 14.32 13.60 -6.64
N HIS A 101 13.94 14.66 -5.91
CA HIS A 101 12.69 15.41 -6.10
C HIS A 101 11.44 14.51 -6.16
N LYS A 102 11.40 13.53 -5.25
CA LYS A 102 10.29 12.58 -5.09
C LYS A 102 9.66 12.75 -3.71
N GLU A 103 8.33 12.84 -3.68
CA GLU A 103 7.48 12.99 -2.49
C GLU A 103 6.72 11.69 -2.21
#